data_AF-A0A3L7XL75-F1
#
_entry.id   AF-A0A3L7XL75-F1
#
_cell.length_a   1.000
_cell.length_b   1.000
_cell.length_c   1.000
_cell.angle_alpha   90.00
_cell.angle_beta   90.00
_cell.angle_gamma   90.00
#
_symmetry.space_group_name_H-M   'P 1'
#
loop_
_entity.id
_entity.type
_entity.pdbx_description
1 polymer ?
#
loop_
_entity_poly.entity_id
_entity_poly.type
_entity_poly.pdbx_seq_one_letter_code
_entity_poly.pdbx_strand_id
1 'polypeptide(L)'
;MPIYTFERIARTPHSEEWRIDNELGAIGRVDLHFTGAKTYGTLAVQTAVTEDEIEELIADIDARLVSTADEYREDFVVTVWRGIEFGTYSEDEPDDEDDFADVDKLDEVEEEELDEDDDER
;
A
#
# COMPACT_ATOMS: atom_id res chain seq x y z
N MET A 1 -0.74 -20.37 -2.63
CA MET A 1 0.24 -19.38 -2.19
C MET A 1 -0.42 -18.03 -2.37
N PRO A 2 -0.60 -17.25 -1.29
CA PRO A 2 -1.03 -15.86 -1.41
C PRO A 2 -0.04 -15.09 -2.29
N ILE A 3 -0.55 -14.21 -3.14
CA ILE A 3 0.28 -13.35 -3.98
C ILE A 3 0.56 -12.08 -3.18
N TYR A 4 1.81 -11.88 -2.78
CA TYR A 4 2.23 -10.65 -2.09
C TYR A 4 2.65 -9.58 -3.08
N THR A 5 2.20 -8.35 -2.80
CA THR A 5 2.61 -7.15 -3.52
C THR A 5 3.44 -6.27 -2.58
N PHE A 6 4.53 -5.70 -3.11
CA PHE A 6 5.44 -4.84 -2.37
C PHE A 6 5.43 -3.46 -3.00
N GLU A 7 4.98 -2.46 -2.23
CA GLU A 7 5.00 -1.06 -2.63
C GLU A 7 6.12 -0.33 -1.89
N ARG A 8 7.02 0.32 -2.63
CA ARG A 8 8.15 1.03 -2.02
C ARG A 8 7.71 2.40 -1.53
N ILE A 9 7.78 2.62 -0.23
CA ILE A 9 7.41 3.88 0.42
C ILE A 9 8.58 4.86 0.44
N ALA A 10 9.77 4.37 0.79
CA ALA A 10 10.97 5.20 0.87
C ALA A 10 12.22 4.44 0.39
N ARG A 11 13.19 5.21 -0.11
CA ARG A 11 14.49 4.69 -0.53
C ARG A 11 15.60 5.67 -0.22
N THR A 12 16.67 5.16 0.37
CA THR A 12 17.95 5.84 0.54
C THR A 12 19.06 4.98 -0.08
N PRO A 13 20.32 5.43 -0.12
CA PRO A 13 21.43 4.59 -0.57
C PRO A 13 21.65 3.31 0.25
N HIS A 14 21.19 3.27 1.51
CA HIS A 14 21.48 2.18 2.44
C HIS A 14 20.25 1.57 3.11
N SER A 15 19.06 2.07 2.79
CA SER A 15 17.81 1.58 3.39
C SER A 15 16.65 1.71 2.42
N GLU A 16 15.69 0.79 2.54
CA GLU A 16 14.42 0.84 1.84
C GLU A 16 13.28 0.49 2.77
N GLU A 17 12.13 1.09 2.51
CA GLU A 17 10.90 0.84 3.23
C GLU A 17 9.84 0.36 2.24
N TRP A 18 9.16 -0.73 2.59
CA TRP A 18 8.15 -1.36 1.75
C TRP A 18 6.88 -1.64 2.53
N ARG A 19 5.73 -1.23 1.98
CA ARG A 19 4.42 -1.72 2.38
C ARG A 19 4.17 -3.08 1.71
N ILE A 20 3.51 -3.97 2.46
CA ILE A 20 3.18 -5.32 2.03
C ILE A 20 1.67 -5.46 1.99
N ASP A 21 1.15 -5.82 0.83
CA ASP A 21 -0.27 -6.06 0.61
C ASP A 21 -0.49 -7.48 0.07
N ASN A 22 -1.66 -8.05 0.38
CA ASN A 22 -2.20 -9.25 -0.25
C ASN A 22 -3.54 -8.93 -0.92
N GLU A 23 -4.26 -9.96 -1.35
CA GLU A 23 -5.58 -9.82 -2.00
C GLU A 23 -6.66 -9.16 -1.11
N LEU A 24 -6.47 -9.15 0.21
CA LEU A 24 -7.39 -8.57 1.19
C LEU A 24 -6.98 -7.15 1.62
N GLY A 25 -5.78 -6.69 1.24
CA GLY A 25 -5.26 -5.36 1.54
C GLY A 25 -3.91 -5.40 2.26
N ALA A 26 -3.59 -4.33 2.98
CA ALA A 26 -2.33 -4.22 3.70
C ALA A 26 -2.25 -5.26 4.81
N ILE A 27 -1.10 -5.93 4.89
CA ILE A 27 -0.82 -6.94 5.91
C ILE A 27 0.42 -6.62 6.74
N GLY A 28 1.25 -5.67 6.31
CA GLY A 28 2.44 -5.30 7.05
C GLY A 28 3.37 -4.35 6.30
N ARG A 29 4.56 -4.21 6.86
CA ARG A 29 5.66 -3.38 6.37
C ARG A 29 6.98 -4.08 6.63
N VAL A 30 7.93 -3.89 5.71
CA VAL A 30 9.33 -4.28 5.93
C VAL A 30 10.26 -3.10 5.71
N ASP A 31 11.14 -2.89 6.69
CA ASP A 31 12.26 -1.96 6.62
C ASP A 31 13.54 -2.74 6.39
N LEU A 32 14.25 -2.43 5.31
CA LEU A 32 15.49 -3.06 4.91
C LEU A 32 16.66 -2.10 5.11
N HIS A 33 17.74 -2.60 5.70
CA HIS A 33 19.00 -1.89 5.89
C HIS A 33 20.14 -2.67 5.23
N PHE A 34 20.72 -2.06 4.21
CA PHE A 34 21.78 -2.63 3.39
C PHE A 34 23.14 -2.25 3.96
N THR A 35 23.96 -3.27 4.23
CA THR A 35 25.37 -3.11 4.60
C THR A 35 26.23 -3.82 3.56
N GLY A 36 27.56 -3.62 3.60
CA GLY A 36 28.46 -4.21 2.61
C GLY A 36 28.58 -5.75 2.64
N ALA A 37 27.99 -6.44 3.62
CA ALA A 37 28.05 -7.91 3.73
C ALA A 37 26.70 -8.56 4.07
N LYS A 38 25.84 -7.86 4.81
CA LYS A 38 24.56 -8.38 5.31
C LYS A 38 23.41 -7.42 5.07
N THR A 39 22.21 -7.96 4.97
CA THR A 39 20.98 -7.17 4.98
C THR A 39 20.22 -7.42 6.27
N TYR A 40 19.83 -6.36 6.97
CA TYR A 40 18.97 -6.44 8.14
C TYR A 40 17.56 -6.00 7.79
N GLY A 41 16.58 -6.81 8.13
CA GLY A 41 15.16 -6.53 7.95
C GLY A 41 14.43 -6.38 9.28
N THR A 42 13.51 -5.43 9.36
CA THR A 42 12.45 -5.41 10.38
C THR A 42 11.12 -5.62 9.68
N LEU A 43 10.47 -6.75 9.93
CA LEU A 43 9.17 -7.11 9.37
C LEU A 43 8.10 -6.92 10.44
N ALA A 44 7.16 -6.01 10.22
CA ALA A 44 5.99 -5.83 11.08
C ALA A 44 4.74 -6.28 10.32
N VAL A 45 4.01 -7.26 10.85
CA VAL A 45 2.79 -7.81 10.24
C VAL A 45 1.59 -7.70 11.17
N GLN A 46 0.40 -7.75 10.58
CA GLN A 46 -0.86 -7.76 11.33
C GLN A 46 -1.02 -9.04 12.16
N THR A 47 -1.78 -8.94 13.25
CA THR A 47 -2.09 -10.08 14.15
C THR A 47 -2.73 -11.30 13.47
N ALA A 48 -3.40 -11.11 12.34
CA ALA A 48 -4.05 -12.18 11.59
C ALA A 48 -3.08 -13.02 10.74
N VAL A 49 -1.86 -12.53 10.47
CA VAL A 49 -0.89 -13.22 9.63
C VAL A 49 -0.30 -14.42 10.38
N THR A 50 -0.42 -15.61 9.80
CA THR A 50 0.02 -16.88 10.39
C THR A 50 1.55 -17.03 10.38
N GLU A 51 2.09 -18.05 11.05
CA GLU A 51 3.53 -18.34 11.03
C GLU A 51 3.98 -18.82 9.64
N ASP A 52 3.18 -19.67 8.98
CA ASP A 52 3.45 -20.15 7.62
C ASP A 52 3.51 -18.98 6.62
N GLU A 53 2.57 -18.02 6.71
CA GLU A 53 2.58 -16.81 5.88
C GLU A 53 3.79 -15.91 6.16
N ILE A 54 4.28 -15.86 7.41
CA ILE A 54 5.50 -15.12 7.74
C ILE A 54 6.71 -15.78 7.08
N GLU A 55 6.82 -17.10 7.11
CA GLU A 55 7.92 -17.82 6.44
C GLU A 55 7.89 -17.58 4.92
N GLU A 56 6.69 -17.64 4.31
CA GLU A 56 6.51 -17.33 2.89
C GLU A 56 6.89 -15.87 2.58
N LEU A 57 6.47 -14.90 3.40
CA LEU A 57 6.85 -13.49 3.26
C LEU A 57 8.36 -13.28 3.33
N ILE A 58 9.04 -13.94 4.28
CA ILE A 58 10.49 -13.83 4.42
C ILE A 58 11.19 -14.34 3.16
N ALA A 59 10.75 -15.47 2.61
CA ALA A 59 11.30 -16.01 1.37
C ALA A 59 11.04 -15.08 0.17
N ASP A 60 9.84 -14.52 0.06
CA ASP A 60 9.48 -13.58 -1.00
C ASP A 60 10.28 -12.27 -0.92
N ILE A 61 10.47 -11.73 0.28
CA ILE A 61 11.29 -10.53 0.54
C ILE A 61 12.74 -10.79 0.14
N ASP A 62 13.31 -11.93 0.53
CA ASP A 62 14.68 -12.31 0.20
C ASP A 62 14.89 -12.42 -1.31
N ALA A 63 13.98 -13.13 -2.00
CA ALA A 63 14.07 -13.35 -3.44
C ALA A 63 13.81 -12.08 -4.26
N ARG A 64 12.84 -11.25 -3.86
CA ARG A 64 12.34 -10.14 -4.70
C ARG A 64 12.92 -8.78 -4.34
N LEU A 65 13.23 -8.53 -3.07
CA LEU A 65 13.69 -7.22 -2.59
C LEU A 65 15.18 -7.23 -2.24
N VAL A 66 15.65 -8.27 -1.55
CA VAL A 66 17.05 -8.35 -1.12
C VAL A 66 17.94 -8.77 -2.31
N SER A 67 17.66 -9.91 -2.93
CA SER A 67 18.49 -10.44 -4.02
C SER A 67 18.57 -9.52 -5.25
N THR A 68 17.52 -8.73 -5.51
CA THR A 68 17.46 -7.82 -6.66
C THR A 68 18.26 -6.54 -6.46
N ALA A 69 18.48 -6.11 -5.22
CA ALA A 69 19.15 -4.85 -4.93
C ALA A 69 20.68 -4.97 -4.83
N ASP A 70 21.24 -6.19 -4.63
CA ASP A 70 22.70 -6.46 -4.55
C ASP A 70 22.91 -7.98 -4.57
N GLU A 71 23.67 -8.45 -5.56
CA GLU A 71 23.91 -9.87 -5.86
C GLU A 71 25.08 -10.48 -5.04
N TYR A 72 25.89 -9.65 -4.37
CA TYR A 72 27.14 -10.08 -3.72
C TYR A 72 26.99 -10.36 -2.22
N ARG A 73 25.76 -10.33 -1.69
CA ARG A 73 25.51 -10.46 -0.24
C ARG A 73 25.52 -11.92 0.21
N GLU A 74 25.99 -12.12 1.43
CA GLU A 74 26.16 -13.46 2.02
C GLU A 74 25.03 -13.85 2.98
N ASP A 75 24.33 -12.88 3.61
CA ASP A 75 23.30 -13.16 4.63
C ASP A 75 22.14 -12.14 4.66
N PHE A 76 20.92 -12.64 4.90
CA PHE A 76 19.72 -11.88 5.26
C PHE A 76 19.27 -12.24 6.69
N VAL A 77 19.15 -11.22 7.55
CA VAL A 77 18.71 -11.36 8.95
C VAL A 77 17.47 -10.51 9.16
N VAL A 78 16.37 -11.13 9.58
CA VAL A 78 15.08 -10.44 9.79
C VAL A 78 14.59 -10.59 11.22
N THR A 79 14.13 -9.49 11.81
CA THR A 79 13.37 -9.48 13.07
C THR A 79 11.90 -9.29 12.76
N VAL A 80 11.04 -10.15 13.29
CA VAL A 80 9.60 -10.14 13.00
C VAL A 80 8.79 -9.68 14.21
N TRP A 81 7.86 -8.76 13.96
CA TRP A 81 6.88 -8.26 14.91
C TRP A 81 5.48 -8.56 14.39
N ARG A 82 4.57 -8.98 15.28
CA ARG A 82 3.16 -9.22 14.96
C ARG A 82 2.30 -8.31 15.84
N GLY A 83 1.46 -7.46 15.25
CA GLY A 83 0.75 -6.41 15.99
C GLY A 83 -0.36 -5.72 15.20
N ILE A 84 -0.78 -4.55 15.69
CA ILE A 84 -1.78 -3.69 15.06
C ILE A 84 -1.10 -2.36 14.75
N GLU A 85 -1.19 -1.89 13.51
CA GLU A 85 -0.78 -0.55 13.13
C GLU A 85 -1.79 0.47 13.68
N PHE A 86 -1.31 1.46 14.42
CA PHE A 86 -2.18 2.48 15.03
C PHE A 86 -2.38 3.71 14.15
N GLY A 87 -1.42 4.05 13.30
CA GLY A 87 -1.46 5.20 12.42
C GLY A 87 -0.08 5.79 12.15
N THR A 88 -0.04 6.70 11.18
CA THR A 88 1.13 7.48 10.79
C THR A 88 0.96 8.91 11.25
N TYR A 89 2.02 9.51 11.78
CA TYR A 89 2.02 10.90 12.27
C TYR A 89 3.15 11.66 11.57
N SER A 90 2.83 12.80 10.97
CA SER A 90 3.79 13.74 10.37
C SER A 90 3.57 15.14 10.95
N GLU A 91 4.64 15.94 11.05
CA GLU A 91 4.55 17.35 11.48
C GLU A 91 3.93 18.24 10.40
N ASP A 92 4.01 17.83 9.13
CA ASP A 92 3.25 18.40 8.01
C ASP A 92 1.97 17.57 7.82
N GLU A 93 0.83 18.09 8.26
CA GLU A 93 -0.48 17.61 7.80
C GLU A 93 -0.60 17.96 6.30
N PRO A 94 -1.05 17.06 5.43
CA PRO A 94 -1.52 17.49 4.12
C PRO A 94 -2.70 18.44 4.34
N ASP A 95 -2.58 19.69 3.88
CA ASP A 95 -3.75 20.51 3.61
C ASP A 95 -4.56 19.72 2.56
N ASP A 96 -5.61 19.00 3.01
CA ASP A 96 -6.62 18.41 2.14
C ASP A 96 -7.43 19.55 1.48
N GLU A 97 -6.79 20.29 0.58
CA GLU A 97 -7.45 21.13 -0.41
C GLU A 97 -7.38 20.40 -1.77
N ASP A 98 -8.57 20.13 -2.33
CA ASP A 98 -8.90 19.68 -3.68
C ASP A 98 -9.16 18.17 -3.92
N ASP A 99 -10.44 17.76 -3.82
CA ASP A 99 -11.23 17.30 -4.99
C ASP A 99 -12.70 16.97 -4.60
N PHE A 100 -13.47 17.99 -4.20
CA PHE A 100 -14.93 17.99 -4.44
C PHE A 100 -15.17 18.60 -5.81
N ALA A 101 -14.97 17.82 -6.87
CA ALA A 101 -15.42 18.20 -8.20
C ALA A 101 -16.96 18.19 -8.25
N ASP A 102 -17.55 19.39 -8.18
CA ASP A 102 -18.88 19.81 -8.64
C ASP A 102 -19.93 18.70 -8.87
N VAL A 103 -20.78 18.44 -7.87
CA VAL A 103 -22.03 17.67 -8.04
C VAL A 103 -23.19 18.57 -8.55
N ASP A 104 -22.99 19.89 -8.62
CA ASP A 104 -24.04 20.88 -8.94
C ASP A 104 -24.32 21.08 -10.46
N LYS A 105 -24.03 20.10 -11.32
CA LYS A 105 -24.31 20.22 -12.78
C LYS A 105 -25.22 19.13 -13.37
N LEU A 106 -25.99 18.42 -12.56
CA LEU A 106 -26.91 17.37 -13.05
C LEU A 106 -28.39 17.77 -13.16
N ASP A 107 -28.77 19.01 -12.81
CA ASP A 107 -30.19 19.43 -12.77
C ASP A 107 -30.68 20.22 -14.00
N GLU A 108 -29.95 20.26 -15.11
CA GLU A 108 -30.48 20.75 -16.40
C GLU A 108 -30.75 19.59 -17.36
N VAL A 109 -31.64 18.68 -16.98
CA VAL A 109 -32.43 17.91 -17.95
C VAL A 109 -33.61 18.79 -18.35
N GLU A 110 -33.51 19.41 -19.52
CA GLU A 110 -34.63 20.06 -20.21
C GLU A 110 -35.77 19.05 -20.36
N GLU A 111 -36.86 19.26 -19.61
CA GLU A 111 -38.15 18.64 -19.94
C GLU A 111 -38.62 19.27 -21.26
N GLU A 112 -38.37 18.58 -22.38
CA GLU A 112 -39.06 18.88 -23.64
C GLU A 112 -40.57 18.67 -23.39
N GLU A 113 -41.29 19.78 -23.35
CA GLU A 113 -42.75 19.86 -23.25
C GLU A 113 -43.38 18.98 -24.34
N LEU A 114 -44.13 17.97 -23.90
CA LEU A 114 -45.03 17.20 -24.74
C LEU A 114 -46.17 18.10 -25.21
N ASP A 115 -46.04 18.62 -26.44
CA ASP A 115 -47.14 19.19 -27.20
C ASP A 115 -48.16 18.08 -27.53
N GLU A 116 -49.23 17.95 -26.74
CA GLU A 116 -50.48 17.34 -27.20
C GLU A 116 -51.69 18.14 -26.69
N ASP A 117 -52.16 18.99 -27.60
CA ASP A 117 -53.54 19.05 -28.07
C ASP A 117 -54.70 19.43 -27.10
N ASP A 118 -55.35 20.50 -27.56
CA ASP A 118 -56.80 20.62 -27.73
C ASP A 118 -57.66 21.18 -26.57
N ASP A 119 -58.19 22.35 -26.89
CA ASP A 119 -59.62 22.65 -26.90
C ASP A 119 -60.20 23.64 -25.86
N GLU A 120 -61.11 24.45 -26.41
CA GLU A 120 -62.15 25.27 -25.80
C GLU A 120 -61.82 26.71 -25.34
N ARG A 121 -61.98 27.68 -26.27
CA ARG A 121 -63.20 28.53 -26.33
C ARG A 121 -63.22 29.57 -27.45
#